data_AF-A0ABD3Y4Z5-F1
#
_entry.id   AF-A0ABD3Y4Z5-F1
#
_cell.length_a   1.000
_cell.length_b   1.000
_cell.length_c   1.000
_cell.angle_alpha   90.00
_cell.angle_beta   90.00
_cell.angle_gamma   90.00
#
_symmetry.space_group_name_H-M   'P 1'
#
loop_
_entity.id
_entity.type
_entity.pdbx_description
1 polymer ?
#
loop_
_entity_poly.entity_id
_entity_poly.type
_entity_poly.pdbx_seq_one_letter_code
_entity_poly.pdbx_strand_id
1 'polypeptide(L)' 'MTFNAKAEALRLKNEKKLISKKRFKSSKLDKHEQRLLALYEEGTNIANLQRWLLRKGMRVHWTTVKRWVQKNA' A
#
# COMPACT_ATOMS: atom_id res chain seq x y z
N MET A 1 24.50 24.57 -33.84
CA MET A 1 23.58 23.88 -32.92
C MET A 1 23.77 24.46 -31.53
N THR A 2 22.78 25.18 -31.00
CA THR A 2 22.87 25.85 -29.70
C THR A 2 22.41 24.92 -28.58
N PHE A 3 23.33 24.58 -27.67
CA PHE A 3 23.03 23.77 -26.49
C PHE A 3 22.22 24.59 -25.48
N ASN A 4 21.01 24.14 -25.15
CA ASN A 4 20.16 24.79 -24.15
C ASN A 4 20.31 24.10 -22.79
N ALA A 5 21.20 24.64 -21.96
CA ALA A 5 21.50 24.10 -20.64
C ALA A 5 20.28 24.03 -19.70
N LYS A 6 19.31 24.94 -19.83
CA LYS A 6 18.10 24.93 -18.98
C LYS A 6 17.17 23.77 -19.31
N ALA A 7 17.02 23.45 -20.60
CA ALA A 7 16.21 22.33 -21.05
C ALA A 7 16.81 21.00 -20.60
N GLU A 8 18.12 20.83 -20.75
CA GLU A 8 18.83 19.63 -20.29
C GLU A 8 18.79 19.45 -18.76
N ALA A 9 18.98 20.53 -17.99
CA ALA A 9 18.85 20.48 -16.54
C ALA A 9 17.44 20.06 -16.07
N LEU A 10 16.39 20.46 -16.79
CA LEU A 10 15.01 20.06 -16.48
C LEU A 10 14.77 18.58 -16.80
N ARG A 11 15.32 18.07 -17.92
CA ARG A 11 15.25 16.65 -18.27
C ARG A 11 15.92 15.79 -17.21
N LEU A 12 17.15 16.14 -16.81
CA LEU A 12 17.88 15.43 -15.77
C LEU A 12 17.15 15.41 -14.41
N LYS A 13 16.49 16.52 -14.03
CA LYS A 13 15.67 16.56 -12.81
C LYS A 13 14.46 15.61 -12.88
N ASN A 14 13.79 15.56 -14.02
CA ASN A 14 12.64 14.68 -14.24
C ASN A 14 13.06 13.21 -14.24
N GLU A 15 14.18 12.87 -14.89
CA GLU A 15 14.76 11.53 -14.87
C GLU A 15 15.13 11.10 -13.44
N LYS A 16 15.81 11.98 -12.69
CA LYS A 16 16.15 11.72 -11.29
C LYS A 16 14.90 11.44 -10.43
N LYS A 17 13.80 12.16 -10.67
CA LYS A 17 12.52 11.96 -9.98
C LYS A 17 11.87 10.61 -10.32
N LEU A 18 12.01 10.16 -11.57
CA LEU A 18 11.50 8.86 -12.01
C LEU A 18 12.33 7.71 -11.42
N ILE A 19 13.65 7.86 -11.37
CA ILE A 19 14.58 6.87 -10.78
C ILE A 19 14.37 6.78 -9.27
N SER A 20 14.21 7.91 -8.58
CA SER A 20 14.02 7.94 -7.12
C SER A 20 12.62 7.53 -6.66
N LYS A 21 11.67 7.32 -7.59
CA LYS A 21 10.31 6.90 -7.27
C LYS A 21 10.31 5.48 -6.73
N LYS A 22 10.33 5.36 -5.40
CA LYS A 22 10.22 4.09 -4.69
C LYS A 22 8.91 3.41 -5.08
N ARG A 23 9.00 2.21 -5.67
CA ARG A 23 7.83 1.41 -6.00
C ARG A 23 7.27 0.81 -4.71
N PHE A 24 6.22 1.41 -4.16
CA PHE A 24 5.49 0.81 -3.06
C PHE A 24 4.73 -0.40 -3.59
N LYS A 25 5.03 -1.58 -3.05
CA LYS A 25 4.27 -2.79 -3.35
C LYS A 25 2.98 -2.72 -2.53
N SER A 26 1.84 -2.95 -3.17
CA SER A 26 0.56 -3.09 -2.47
C SER A 26 0.66 -4.21 -1.43
N SER A 27 -0.02 -4.01 -0.31
CA SER A 27 -0.12 -5.03 0.73
C SER A 27 -0.91 -6.21 0.17
N LYS A 28 -0.58 -7.43 0.59
CA LYS A 28 -1.39 -8.61 0.25
C LYS A 28 -2.82 -8.49 0.79
N LEU A 29 -3.02 -7.69 1.85
CA LEU A 29 -4.32 -7.40 2.44
C LEU A 29 -5.21 -6.55 1.52
N ASP A 30 -4.62 -5.78 0.61
CA ASP A 30 -5.36 -4.91 -0.33
C ASP A 30 -6.27 -5.74 -1.25
N LYS A 31 -5.93 -7.03 -1.48
CA LYS A 31 -6.80 -7.98 -2.20
C LYS A 31 -8.15 -8.23 -1.52
N HIS A 32 -8.24 -7.97 -0.21
CA HIS A 32 -9.43 -8.16 0.60
C HIS A 32 -9.92 -6.86 1.25
N GLU A 33 -9.47 -5.70 0.75
CA GLU A 33 -9.69 -4.38 1.34
C GLU A 33 -11.17 -4.12 1.65
N GLN A 34 -12.02 -4.15 0.63
CA GLN A 34 -13.46 -3.89 0.76
C GLN A 34 -14.13 -4.78 1.82
N ARG A 35 -13.72 -6.05 1.90
CA ARG A 35 -14.29 -7.02 2.84
C ARG A 35 -13.78 -6.83 4.26
N LEU A 36 -12.50 -6.46 4.40
CA LEU A 36 -11.90 -6.17 5.70
C LEU A 36 -12.48 -4.90 6.30
N LEU A 37 -12.69 -3.85 5.50
CA LEU A 37 -13.31 -2.60 5.94
C LEU A 37 -14.77 -2.81 6.33
N ALA A 38 -15.56 -3.49 5.49
CA ALA A 38 -16.94 -3.82 5.85
C ALA A 38 -17.04 -4.63 7.15
N LEU A 39 -16.19 -5.66 7.33
CA LEU A 39 -16.16 -6.42 8.58
C LEU A 39 -15.76 -5.54 9.78
N TYR A 40 -14.86 -4.59 9.59
CA TYR A 40 -14.42 -3.68 10.64
C TYR A 40 -15.51 -2.66 11.02
N GLU A 41 -16.24 -2.12 10.04
CA GLU A 41 -17.38 -1.21 10.23
C GLU A 41 -18.51 -1.88 11.03
N GLU A 42 -18.73 -3.19 10.83
CA GLU A 42 -19.65 -4.02 11.64
C GLU A 42 -19.15 -4.26 13.09
N GLY A 43 -18.07 -3.58 13.52
CA GLY A 43 -17.53 -3.68 14.87
C GLY A 43 -16.66 -4.90 15.13
N THR A 44 -16.17 -5.58 14.08
CA THR A 44 -15.36 -6.79 14.25
C THR A 44 -13.98 -6.50 14.83
N ASN A 45 -13.61 -7.20 15.90
CA ASN A 45 -12.26 -7.13 16.48
C ASN A 45 -11.16 -7.62 15.50
N ILE A 46 -9.98 -7.02 15.56
CA ILE A 46 -8.78 -7.34 14.75
C ILE A 46 -8.43 -8.84 14.78
N ALA A 47 -8.58 -9.51 15.93
CA ALA A 47 -8.33 -10.95 16.04
C ALA A 47 -9.30 -11.78 15.19
N ASN A 48 -10.56 -11.34 15.05
CA ASN A 48 -11.56 -11.98 14.20
C ASN A 48 -11.29 -11.71 12.71
N LEU A 49 -10.82 -10.50 12.36
CA LEU A 49 -10.33 -10.20 11.00
C LEU A 49 -9.15 -11.12 10.62
N GLN A 50 -8.22 -11.34 11.54
CA GLN A 50 -7.12 -12.30 11.33
C GLN A 50 -7.65 -13.73 11.11
N ARG A 51 -8.59 -14.21 11.95
CA ARG A 51 -9.21 -15.54 11.75
C ARG A 51 -9.90 -15.65 10.40
N TRP A 52 -10.60 -14.60 9.97
CA TRP A 52 -11.24 -14.56 8.67
C TRP A 52 -10.22 -14.67 7.52
N LEU A 53 -9.09 -13.97 7.61
CA LEU A 53 -8.00 -14.08 6.65
C LEU A 53 -7.35 -15.47 6.63
N LEU A 54 -7.17 -16.10 7.80
CA LEU A 54 -6.67 -17.46 7.90
C LEU A 54 -7.58 -18.46 7.17
N ARG A 55 -8.91 -18.32 7.31
CA ARG A 55 -9.90 -19.14 6.58
C ARG A 55 -9.84 -18.95 5.07
N LYS A 56 -9.36 -17.80 4.59
CA LYS A 56 -9.11 -17.52 3.17
C LYS A 56 -7.73 -17.97 2.69
N GLY A 57 -6.97 -18.67 3.54
CA GLY A 57 -5.62 -19.16 3.23
C GLY A 57 -4.51 -18.12 3.39
N MET A 58 -4.82 -16.94 3.95
CA MET A 58 -3.85 -15.88 4.18
C MET A 58 -3.35 -15.91 5.62
N ARG A 59 -2.12 -16.41 5.83
CA ARG A 59 -1.44 -16.35 7.12
C ARG A 59 -0.82 -14.98 7.30
N VAL A 60 -1.40 -14.18 8.20
CA VAL A 60 -0.88 -12.88 8.62
C VAL A 60 -0.93 -12.77 10.13
N HIS A 61 0.02 -12.04 10.69
CA HIS A 61 0.04 -11.74 12.11
C HIS A 61 -1.02 -10.68 12.43
N TRP A 62 -1.64 -10.74 13.61
CA TRP A 62 -2.68 -9.79 14.02
C TRP A 62 -2.20 -8.34 14.01
N THR A 63 -0.91 -8.09 14.31
CA THR A 63 -0.35 -6.72 14.26
C THR A 63 -0.27 -6.17 12.83
N THR A 64 -0.11 -7.03 11.83
CA THR A 64 -0.16 -6.64 10.42
C THR A 64 -1.57 -6.20 10.05
N VAL A 65 -2.58 -6.96 10.49
CA VAL A 65 -4.00 -6.62 10.30
C VAL A 65 -4.31 -5.31 11.03
N LYS A 66 -3.88 -5.15 12.29
CA LYS A 66 -4.05 -3.91 13.07
C LYS A 66 -3.49 -2.70 12.34
N ARG A 67 -2.21 -2.75 11.95
CA ARG A 67 -1.54 -1.63 11.25
C ARG A 67 -2.19 -1.31 9.92
N TRP A 68 -2.68 -2.33 9.21
CA TRP A 68 -3.36 -2.14 7.94
C TRP A 68 -4.74 -1.51 8.14
N VAL A 69 -5.54 -1.99 9.09
CA VAL A 69 -6.85 -1.39 9.39
C VAL A 69 -6.68 0.06 9.85
N GLN A 70 -5.77 0.35 10.78
CA GLN A 70 -5.47 1.72 11.23
C GLN A 70 -5.04 2.70 10.13
N LYS A 71 -4.58 2.18 8.98
CA LYS A 71 -4.14 3.00 7.85
C LYS A 71 -5.27 3.23 6.82
N ASN A 72 -6.22 2.30 6.71
CA ASN A 72 -7.18 2.26 5.59
C ASN A 72 -8.65 2.36 6.03
N ALA A 73 -8.96 2.17 7.32
CA ALA A 73 -10.25 2.49 7.93
C ALA A 73 -10.19 3.89 8.54
#